data_AF-A0A4U1CBM0-F1
#
_entry.id   AF-A0A4U1CBM0-F1
#
_cell.length_a   1.000
_cell.length_b   1.000
_cell.length_c   1.000
_cell.angle_alpha   90.00
_cell.angle_beta   90.00
_cell.angle_gamma   90.00
#
_symmetry.space_group_name_H-M   'P 1'
#
loop_
_entity.id
_entity.type
_entity.pdbx_description
1 polymer ?
#
loop_
_entity_poly.entity_id
_entity_poly.type
_entity_poly.pdbx_seq_one_letter_code
_entity_poly.pdbx_strand_id
1 'polypeptide(L)'
;MEKKYKLDFKQIILILFLLLNINSIKAQTTGYGCLFNSRIYQQYLGEASPYGGAKMRYYKSNGTYVDINYNNYNSSKPNYYGYECNKVNSFPASQVGPEQKEFVSQGKSCIISTSRGGEINGHGDYVYYSYNNPTYCSTSKPVNVPLDSYIWLLILGVGGIGAFLISKKGYLA
;
A
#
# COMPACT_ATOMS: atom_id res chain seq x y z
N MET A 1 -48.36 -14.20 -0.51
CA MET A 1 -47.37 -15.19 -1.02
C MET A 1 -45.97 -14.60 -0.84
N GLU A 2 -45.27 -14.98 0.22
CA GLU A 2 -43.86 -14.62 0.39
C GLU A 2 -42.97 -15.58 -0.41
N LYS A 3 -42.23 -15.05 -1.39
CA LYS A 3 -41.16 -15.80 -2.03
C LYS A 3 -39.97 -15.85 -1.08
N LYS A 4 -39.76 -17.00 -0.43
CA LYS A 4 -38.51 -17.31 0.28
C LYS A 4 -37.39 -17.47 -0.75
N TYR A 5 -36.53 -16.46 -0.87
CA TYR A 5 -35.29 -16.57 -1.62
C TYR A 5 -34.35 -17.51 -0.86
N LYS A 6 -34.07 -18.70 -1.43
CA LYS A 6 -33.00 -19.57 -0.96
C LYS A 6 -31.70 -19.10 -1.59
N LEU A 7 -30.80 -18.59 -0.76
CA LEU A 7 -29.43 -18.27 -1.18
C LEU A 7 -28.72 -19.59 -1.51
N ASP A 8 -28.31 -19.76 -2.76
CA ASP A 8 -27.49 -20.91 -3.18
C ASP A 8 -26.07 -20.75 -2.60
N PHE A 9 -25.45 -21.87 -2.22
CA PHE A 9 -24.05 -21.94 -1.80
C PHE A 9 -23.08 -21.25 -2.77
N LYS A 10 -23.35 -21.32 -4.09
CA LYS A 10 -22.56 -20.58 -5.10
C LYS A 10 -22.65 -19.06 -4.90
N GLN A 11 -23.82 -18.56 -4.53
CA GLN A 11 -24.03 -17.14 -4.25
C GLN A 11 -23.33 -16.73 -2.95
N ILE A 12 -23.31 -17.61 -1.94
CA ILE A 12 -22.56 -17.38 -0.69
C ILE A 12 -21.06 -17.25 -0.96
N ILE A 13 -20.46 -18.18 -1.72
CA ILE A 13 -19.02 -18.11 -2.08
C ILE A 13 -18.72 -16.85 -2.89
N LEU A 14 -19.56 -16.51 -3.87
CA LEU A 14 -19.39 -15.31 -4.68
C LEU A 14 -19.43 -14.05 -3.82
N ILE A 15 -20.39 -13.96 -2.87
CA ILE A 15 -20.51 -12.84 -1.94
C ILE A 15 -19.29 -12.78 -1.01
N LEU A 16 -18.80 -13.91 -0.50
CA LEU A 16 -17.62 -13.95 0.36
C LEU A 16 -16.36 -13.47 -0.39
N PHE A 17 -16.17 -13.94 -1.62
CA PHE A 17 -15.09 -13.45 -2.49
C PHE A 17 -15.25 -11.96 -2.79
N LEU A 18 -16.47 -11.50 -3.09
CA LEU A 18 -16.71 -10.08 -3.35
C LEU A 18 -16.34 -9.24 -2.12
N LEU A 19 -16.80 -9.63 -0.92
CA LEU A 19 -16.58 -8.92 0.33
C LEU A 19 -15.10 -8.90 0.76
N LEU A 20 -14.34 -9.97 0.49
CA LEU A 20 -12.91 -10.01 0.77
C LEU A 20 -12.11 -9.03 -0.13
N ASN A 21 -12.54 -8.84 -1.38
CA ASN A 21 -11.84 -7.95 -2.32
C ASN A 21 -12.04 -6.45 -2.03
N ILE A 22 -13.17 -6.04 -1.45
CA ILE A 22 -13.49 -4.60 -1.25
C ILE A 22 -12.62 -3.97 -0.15
N ASN A 23 -12.17 -4.75 0.83
CA ASN A 23 -11.40 -4.25 1.98
C ASN A 23 -9.91 -4.07 1.67
N SER A 24 -9.34 -4.88 0.76
CA SER A 24 -7.91 -4.83 0.44
C SER A 24 -7.50 -3.59 -0.35
N ILE A 25 -8.39 -3.06 -1.20
CA ILE A 25 -8.07 -1.91 -2.08
C ILE A 25 -7.91 -0.60 -1.30
N LYS A 26 -8.52 -0.48 -0.10
CA LYS A 26 -8.47 0.75 0.70
C LYS A 26 -7.30 0.81 1.69
N ALA A 27 -6.59 -0.30 1.88
CA ALA A 27 -5.53 -0.42 2.87
C ALA A 27 -4.25 0.35 2.52
N GLN A 28 -4.04 0.68 1.24
CA GLN A 28 -2.87 1.42 0.76
C GLN A 28 -3.26 2.77 0.14
N THR A 29 -2.50 3.80 0.49
CA THR A 29 -2.53 5.10 -0.16
C THR A 29 -1.38 5.16 -1.16
N THR A 30 -1.71 5.44 -2.43
CA THR A 30 -0.72 5.63 -3.50
C THR A 30 -0.85 7.00 -4.13
N GLY A 31 0.20 7.47 -4.78
CA GLY A 31 0.17 8.75 -5.47
C GLY A 31 1.50 9.16 -6.06
N TYR A 32 1.52 10.37 -6.60
CA TYR A 32 2.74 11.00 -7.07
C TYR A 32 3.07 12.20 -6.20
N GLY A 33 4.35 12.39 -5.92
CA GLY A 33 4.81 13.48 -5.08
C GLY A 33 6.20 13.96 -5.46
N CYS A 34 6.68 14.92 -4.67
CA CYS A 34 8.04 15.42 -4.76
C CYS A 34 8.83 15.01 -3.51
N LEU A 35 9.85 14.18 -3.70
CA LEU A 35 10.76 13.75 -2.65
C LEU A 35 11.80 14.84 -2.41
N PHE A 36 11.78 15.43 -1.22
CA PHE A 36 12.77 16.39 -0.75
C PHE A 36 12.96 16.26 0.76
N ASN A 37 14.21 16.21 1.22
CA ASN A 37 14.57 16.15 2.65
C ASN A 37 13.82 15.05 3.43
N SER A 38 13.87 13.80 2.94
CA SER A 38 13.20 12.63 3.53
C SER A 38 11.68 12.72 3.64
N ARG A 39 11.05 13.61 2.87
CA ARG A 39 9.60 13.80 2.80
C ARG A 39 9.12 13.77 1.36
N ILE A 40 7.92 13.22 1.16
CA ILE A 40 7.22 13.28 -0.12
C ILE A 40 6.07 14.26 0.01
N TYR A 41 6.22 15.41 -0.63
CA TYR A 41 5.17 16.44 -0.71
C TYR A 41 4.12 16.01 -1.75
N GLN A 42 2.86 16.00 -1.35
CA GLN A 42 1.79 15.38 -2.13
C GLN A 42 0.91 16.39 -2.88
N GLN A 43 0.87 17.64 -2.41
CA GLN A 43 -0.01 18.66 -2.96
C GLN A 43 0.59 19.31 -4.21
N TYR A 44 0.12 18.90 -5.38
CA TYR A 44 0.52 19.44 -6.67
C TYR A 44 -0.01 20.86 -6.91
N LEU A 45 0.84 21.74 -7.43
CA LEU A 45 0.53 23.15 -7.74
C LEU A 45 0.47 23.45 -9.24
N GLY A 46 0.93 22.54 -10.10
CA GLY A 46 1.04 22.73 -11.54
C GLY A 46 2.48 22.60 -12.07
N GLU A 47 2.66 22.78 -13.37
CA GLU A 47 3.99 22.86 -13.99
C GLU A 47 4.33 24.31 -14.29
N ALA A 48 5.57 24.71 -14.01
CA ALA A 48 6.11 26.01 -14.39
C ALA A 48 7.60 25.87 -14.72
N SER A 49 8.15 26.87 -15.40
CA SER A 49 9.56 26.93 -15.74
C SER A 49 10.27 27.84 -14.72
N PRO A 50 11.03 27.27 -13.76
CA PRO A 50 11.85 28.11 -12.91
C PRO A 50 12.95 28.74 -13.75
N TYR A 51 13.08 30.06 -13.64
CA TYR A 51 14.11 30.84 -14.31
C TYR A 51 14.12 30.72 -15.85
N GLY A 52 12.99 30.36 -16.48
CA GLY A 52 12.89 30.25 -17.94
C GLY A 52 13.48 28.98 -18.56
N GLY A 53 13.86 27.98 -17.74
CA GLY A 53 14.33 26.66 -18.20
C GLY A 53 13.22 25.65 -18.54
N ALA A 54 13.51 24.36 -18.33
CA ALA A 54 12.55 23.28 -18.54
C ALA A 54 11.35 23.38 -17.56
N LYS A 55 10.17 22.97 -18.02
CA LYS A 55 8.99 22.89 -17.14
C LYS A 55 9.22 21.81 -16.08
N MET A 56 9.05 22.19 -14.82
CA MET A 56 9.11 21.30 -13.66
C MET A 56 7.81 21.34 -12.88
N ARG A 57 7.53 20.27 -12.16
CA ARG A 57 6.32 20.12 -11.34
C ARG A 57 6.51 20.78 -9.99
N TYR A 58 5.57 21.63 -9.62
CA TYR A 58 5.58 22.34 -8.35
C TYR A 58 4.71 21.62 -7.35
N TYR A 59 5.21 21.48 -6.13
CA TYR A 59 4.52 20.91 -4.99
C TYR A 59 4.56 21.87 -3.81
N LYS A 60 3.48 21.88 -3.03
CA LYS A 60 3.28 22.87 -1.96
C LYS A 60 4.16 22.57 -0.75
N SER A 61 5.05 23.51 -0.41
CA SER A 61 6.03 23.39 0.69
C SER A 61 5.41 23.32 2.09
N ASN A 62 4.25 23.94 2.28
CA ASN A 62 3.44 23.88 3.50
C ASN A 62 2.15 23.06 3.30
N GLY A 63 2.11 22.20 2.29
CA GLY A 63 1.01 21.28 2.04
C GLY A 63 1.14 19.97 2.81
N THR A 64 0.30 19.00 2.45
CA THR A 64 0.40 17.64 2.97
C THR A 64 1.66 16.95 2.47
N TYR A 65 2.34 16.26 3.38
CA TYR A 65 3.51 15.44 3.10
C TYR A 65 3.43 14.12 3.87
N VAL A 66 4.19 13.13 3.40
CA VAL A 66 4.44 11.89 4.12
C VAL A 66 5.94 11.73 4.35
N ASP A 67 6.33 11.36 5.56
CA ASP A 67 7.73 11.09 5.89
C ASP A 67 8.16 9.74 5.34
N ILE A 68 9.44 9.63 4.97
CA ILE A 68 10.06 8.35 4.62
C ILE A 68 10.66 7.73 5.86
N ASN A 69 10.34 6.46 6.05
CA ASN A 69 10.96 5.62 7.04
C ASN A 69 12.14 4.86 6.42
N TYR A 70 13.35 5.22 6.85
CA TYR A 70 14.59 4.53 6.49
C TYR A 70 15.05 3.53 7.56
N ASN A 71 14.24 3.28 8.60
CA ASN A 71 14.60 2.36 9.67
C ASN A 71 14.65 0.92 9.14
N ASN A 72 15.88 0.42 8.99
CA ASN A 72 16.13 -0.94 8.56
C ASN A 72 15.70 -1.97 9.63
N TYR A 73 15.63 -3.24 9.24
CA TYR A 73 15.34 -4.36 10.11
C TYR A 73 16.27 -4.39 11.33
N ASN A 74 15.69 -4.63 12.50
CA ASN A 74 16.45 -4.70 13.74
C ASN A 74 16.96 -6.13 13.97
N SER A 75 18.28 -6.33 13.94
CA SER A 75 18.93 -7.63 14.17
C SER A 75 18.67 -8.21 15.56
N SER A 76 18.46 -7.36 16.57
CA SER A 76 18.14 -7.76 17.95
C SER A 76 16.66 -8.13 18.13
N LYS A 77 15.81 -7.86 17.13
CA LYS A 77 14.39 -8.19 17.15
C LYS A 77 13.99 -8.77 15.78
N PRO A 78 14.28 -10.07 15.53
CA PRO A 78 14.05 -10.70 14.22
C PRO A 78 12.59 -10.67 13.73
N ASN A 79 11.62 -10.41 14.62
CA ASN A 79 10.20 -10.23 14.27
C ASN A 79 9.76 -8.75 14.20
N TYR A 80 10.70 -7.81 14.35
CA TYR A 80 10.46 -6.38 14.24
C TYR A 80 10.91 -5.91 12.86
N TYR A 81 10.00 -6.11 11.92
CA TYR A 81 10.05 -5.47 10.62
C TYR A 81 10.02 -3.97 10.89
N GLY A 82 11.04 -3.22 10.49
CA GLY A 82 11.15 -1.77 10.71
C GLY A 82 10.05 -0.96 10.01
N TYR A 83 8.99 -1.62 9.53
CA TYR A 83 7.85 -1.10 8.83
C TYR A 83 7.01 -0.20 9.74
N GLU A 84 6.81 1.04 9.32
CA GLU A 84 5.95 1.98 10.00
C GLU A 84 4.71 2.27 9.15
N CYS A 85 3.54 2.22 9.77
CA CYS A 85 2.32 2.70 9.14
C CYS A 85 2.37 4.23 9.00
N ASN A 86 1.68 4.77 7.98
CA ASN A 86 1.61 6.19 7.67
C ASN A 86 2.96 6.82 7.26
N LYS A 87 3.93 5.97 6.93
CA LYS A 87 5.20 6.38 6.36
C LYS A 87 5.46 5.55 5.12
N VAL A 88 6.20 6.15 4.19
CA VAL A 88 6.71 5.43 3.03
C VAL A 88 7.98 4.72 3.47
N ASN A 89 8.00 3.40 3.45
CA ASN A 89 9.12 2.58 3.89
C ASN A 89 10.11 2.39 2.74
N SER A 90 11.38 2.74 2.99
CA SER A 90 12.45 2.53 2.02
C SER A 90 13.74 2.18 2.73
N PHE A 91 14.16 0.93 2.62
CA PHE A 91 15.40 0.45 3.21
C PHE A 91 15.92 -0.78 2.43
N PRO A 92 17.25 -0.94 2.34
CA PRO A 92 17.85 -1.99 1.54
C PRO A 92 17.60 -3.38 2.13
N ALA A 93 17.80 -4.41 1.31
CA ALA A 93 17.84 -5.77 1.80
C ALA A 93 18.91 -5.93 2.88
N SER A 94 18.62 -6.76 3.89
CA SER A 94 19.55 -7.09 4.96
C SER A 94 19.53 -8.60 5.20
N GLN A 95 20.44 -9.09 6.05
CA GLN A 95 20.46 -10.51 6.44
C GLN A 95 19.16 -10.97 7.12
N VAL A 96 18.38 -10.03 7.67
CA VAL A 96 17.19 -10.31 8.49
C VAL A 96 15.88 -9.92 7.80
N GLY A 97 15.92 -9.35 6.59
CA GLY A 97 14.70 -8.98 5.88
C GLY A 97 14.92 -8.50 4.44
N PRO A 98 13.89 -8.64 3.58
CA PRO A 98 13.96 -8.28 2.18
C PRO A 98 14.03 -6.77 1.97
N GLU A 99 14.52 -6.31 0.82
CA GLU A 99 14.45 -4.89 0.45
C GLU A 99 13.00 -4.39 0.51
N GLN A 100 12.79 -3.18 1.05
CA GLN A 100 11.52 -2.47 0.99
C GLN A 100 11.72 -1.18 0.22
N LYS A 101 10.86 -0.96 -0.78
CA LYS A 101 10.94 0.20 -1.66
C LYS A 101 9.53 0.65 -2.05
N GLU A 102 8.93 1.43 -1.16
CA GLU A 102 7.57 1.93 -1.34
C GLU A 102 7.50 3.26 -2.12
N PHE A 103 8.63 3.74 -2.66
CA PHE A 103 8.64 4.80 -3.66
C PHE A 103 9.62 4.50 -4.80
N VAL A 104 9.30 5.02 -5.98
CA VAL A 104 10.09 4.85 -7.19
C VAL A 104 10.26 6.22 -7.87
N SER A 105 11.51 6.62 -8.06
CA SER A 105 11.85 7.80 -8.86
C SER A 105 11.38 7.63 -10.30
N GLN A 106 10.79 8.69 -10.83
CA GLN A 106 10.25 8.74 -12.19
C GLN A 106 11.23 9.41 -13.18
N GLY A 107 12.48 9.64 -12.75
CA GLY A 107 13.52 10.24 -13.59
C GLY A 107 13.28 11.71 -13.96
N LYS A 108 12.43 12.40 -13.20
CA LYS A 108 12.12 13.83 -13.38
C LYS A 108 12.33 14.58 -12.08
N SER A 109 12.78 15.82 -12.16
CA SER A 109 12.87 16.70 -11.00
C SER A 109 11.55 17.41 -10.71
N CYS A 110 11.39 17.85 -9.47
CA CYS A 110 10.27 18.65 -9.00
C CYS A 110 10.75 19.77 -8.09
N ILE A 111 9.89 20.75 -7.89
CA ILE A 111 10.15 21.95 -7.10
C ILE A 111 9.20 21.98 -5.91
N ILE A 112 9.74 22.28 -4.75
CA ILE A 112 8.98 22.59 -3.54
C ILE A 112 8.86 24.11 -3.44
N SER A 113 7.64 24.63 -3.37
CA SER A 113 7.36 26.07 -3.29
C SER A 113 6.04 26.35 -2.56
N THR A 114 5.83 27.56 -2.06
CA THR A 114 4.54 27.97 -1.48
C THR A 114 3.44 28.17 -2.52
N SER A 115 3.81 28.47 -3.78
CA SER A 115 2.87 28.70 -4.88
C SER A 115 3.47 28.30 -6.25
N ARG A 116 2.63 28.21 -7.29
CA ARG A 116 3.08 27.84 -8.63
C ARG A 116 3.95 28.95 -9.22
N GLY A 117 5.22 28.64 -9.51
CA GLY A 117 6.19 29.62 -10.05
C GLY A 117 6.67 30.66 -9.02
N GLY A 118 6.38 30.45 -7.73
CA GLY A 118 6.86 31.29 -6.65
C GLY A 118 8.31 30.98 -6.25
N GLU A 119 8.72 31.54 -5.10
CA GLU A 119 10.02 31.28 -4.50
C GLU A 119 10.26 29.78 -4.28
N ILE A 120 11.46 29.31 -4.65
CA ILE A 120 11.82 27.90 -4.54
C ILE A 120 12.31 27.61 -3.12
N ASN A 121 11.56 26.76 -2.41
CA ASN A 121 11.95 26.25 -1.10
C ASN A 121 12.85 25.00 -1.19
N GLY A 122 12.87 24.31 -2.34
CA GLY A 122 13.72 23.13 -2.55
C GLY A 122 13.59 22.51 -3.93
N HIS A 123 14.61 21.75 -4.31
CA HIS A 123 14.63 20.91 -5.51
C HIS A 123 14.62 19.44 -5.08
N GLY A 124 13.69 18.67 -5.63
CA GLY A 124 13.51 17.26 -5.28
C GLY A 124 13.31 16.36 -6.48
N ASP A 125 13.04 15.08 -6.20
CA ASP A 125 12.78 14.06 -7.20
C ASP A 125 11.29 13.76 -7.32
N TYR A 126 10.78 13.74 -8.55
CA TYR A 126 9.41 13.31 -8.82
C TYR A 126 9.31 11.80 -8.63
N VAL A 127 8.49 11.36 -7.68
CA VAL A 127 8.37 9.98 -7.26
C VAL A 127 6.92 9.51 -7.34
N TYR A 128 6.73 8.24 -7.69
CA TYR A 128 5.51 7.51 -7.37
C TYR A 128 5.70 6.85 -6.01
N TYR A 129 4.72 6.94 -5.12
CA TYR A 129 4.79 6.39 -3.78
C TYR A 129 3.56 5.55 -3.45
N SER A 130 3.75 4.66 -2.48
CA SER A 130 2.71 3.89 -1.80
C SER A 130 3.02 3.86 -0.30
N TYR A 131 2.00 3.80 0.55
CA TYR A 131 2.15 3.48 1.97
C TYR A 131 0.84 2.96 2.55
N ASN A 132 0.90 2.27 3.68
CA ASN A 132 -0.31 1.80 4.35
C ASN A 132 -1.11 2.96 4.94
N ASN A 133 -2.39 3.02 4.59
CA ASN A 133 -3.31 4.07 5.02
C ASN A 133 -3.54 3.98 6.54
N PRO A 134 -3.27 5.06 7.32
CA PRO A 134 -3.42 5.06 8.76
C PRO A 134 -4.81 4.67 9.24
N THR A 135 -5.86 4.94 8.47
CA THR A 135 -7.24 4.56 8.83
C THR A 135 -7.42 3.03 8.97
N TYR A 136 -6.62 2.24 8.26
CA TYR A 136 -6.70 0.78 8.24
C TYR A 136 -5.55 0.10 8.98
N CYS A 137 -4.63 0.89 9.54
CA CYS A 137 -3.61 0.38 10.42
C CYS A 137 -4.20 0.17 11.81
N SER A 138 -4.16 -1.07 12.29
CA SER A 138 -4.44 -1.38 13.68
C SER A 138 -3.46 -0.60 14.58
N THR A 139 -3.98 0.16 15.55
CA THR A 139 -3.19 0.87 16.58
C THR A 139 -2.55 -0.09 17.58
N SER A 140 -3.16 -1.26 17.77
CA SER A 140 -2.48 -2.48 18.21
C SER A 140 -1.49 -2.87 17.12
N LYS A 141 -0.18 -2.92 17.43
CA LYS A 141 0.90 -3.44 16.57
C LYS A 141 0.32 -4.47 15.60
N PRO A 142 0.62 -4.41 14.28
CA PRO A 142 0.06 -5.36 13.33
C PRO A 142 0.15 -6.72 13.98
N VAL A 143 -1.01 -7.36 14.15
CA VAL A 143 -0.99 -8.77 14.49
C VAL A 143 -0.28 -9.33 13.27
N ASN A 144 1.03 -9.60 13.43
CA ASN A 144 1.90 -10.19 12.44
C ASN A 144 1.37 -11.61 12.29
N VAL A 145 0.23 -11.69 11.65
CA VAL A 145 -0.41 -12.91 11.19
C VAL A 145 -0.09 -12.80 9.72
N PRO A 146 1.07 -13.29 9.27
CA PRO A 146 1.28 -13.44 7.85
C PRO A 146 0.08 -14.21 7.35
N LEU A 147 -0.64 -13.67 6.36
CA LEU A 147 -1.71 -14.43 5.72
C LEU A 147 -1.19 -15.81 5.28
N ASP A 148 0.10 -15.86 4.96
CA ASP A 148 0.90 -17.06 4.67
C ASP A 148 0.90 -18.10 5.81
N SER A 149 0.92 -17.68 7.08
CA SER A 149 0.87 -18.61 8.23
C SER A 149 -0.48 -19.31 8.39
N TYR A 150 -1.53 -18.84 7.71
CA TYR A 150 -2.89 -19.37 7.77
C TYR A 150 -3.43 -19.74 6.39
N ILE A 151 -2.62 -19.59 5.32
CA ILE A 151 -2.98 -19.96 3.95
C ILE A 151 -3.35 -21.44 3.89
N TRP A 152 -2.69 -22.27 4.70
CA TRP A 152 -2.96 -23.70 4.79
C TRP A 152 -4.37 -23.99 5.33
N LEU A 153 -4.90 -23.18 6.26
CA LEU A 153 -6.28 -23.33 6.74
C LEU A 153 -7.29 -22.98 5.66
N LEU A 154 -7.00 -21.96 4.84
CA LEU A 154 -7.80 -21.62 3.67
C LEU A 154 -7.77 -22.75 2.64
N ILE A 155 -6.58 -23.31 2.35
CA ILE A 155 -6.42 -24.45 1.44
C ILE A 155 -7.16 -25.67 1.96
N LEU A 156 -7.07 -25.99 3.25
CA LEU A 156 -7.81 -27.10 3.86
C LEU A 156 -9.32 -26.86 3.86
N GLY A 157 -9.76 -25.63 4.13
CA GLY A 157 -11.18 -25.28 4.10
C GLY A 157 -11.77 -25.42 2.69
N VAL A 158 -11.12 -24.82 1.69
CA VAL A 158 -11.55 -24.89 0.29
C VAL A 158 -11.42 -26.33 -0.25
N GLY A 159 -10.32 -27.00 0.05
CA GLY A 159 -10.07 -28.39 -0.35
C GLY A 159 -11.05 -29.38 0.28
N GLY A 160 -11.35 -29.24 1.57
CA GLY A 160 -12.31 -30.09 2.28
C GLY A 160 -13.74 -29.89 1.78
N ILE A 161 -14.16 -28.64 1.55
CA ILE A 161 -15.44 -28.32 0.92
C ILE A 161 -15.49 -28.90 -0.51
N GLY A 162 -14.42 -28.75 -1.28
CA GLY A 162 -14.31 -29.31 -2.63
C GLY A 162 -14.46 -30.83 -2.65
N ALA A 163 -13.73 -31.54 -1.79
CA ALA A 163 -13.79 -33.00 -1.67
C ALA A 163 -15.18 -33.50 -1.25
N PHE A 164 -15.82 -32.83 -0.29
CA PHE A 164 -17.18 -33.15 0.13
C PHE A 164 -18.22 -32.96 -1.00
N LEU A 165 -18.06 -31.93 -1.83
CA LEU A 165 -18.95 -31.67 -2.95
C LEU A 165 -18.75 -32.68 -4.11
N ILE A 166 -17.51 -33.11 -4.35
CA ILE A 166 -17.20 -34.15 -5.35
C ILE A 166 -17.76 -35.50 -4.90
N SER A 167 -17.59 -35.87 -3.62
CA SER A 167 -18.10 -37.14 -3.09
C SER A 167 -19.63 -37.20 -3.15
N LYS A 168 -20.33 -36.09 -2.85
CA LYS A 168 -21.79 -36.01 -2.95
C LYS A 168 -22.35 -36.14 -4.37
N LYS A 169 -21.55 -35.86 -5.39
CA LYS A 169 -21.95 -35.96 -6.80
C LYS A 169 -21.55 -37.28 -7.47
N GLY A 170 -20.91 -38.19 -6.73
CA GLY A 170 -20.58 -39.53 -7.23
C GLY A 170 -19.48 -39.58 -8.29
N TYR A 171 -18.62 -38.56 -8.38
CA TYR A 171 -17.50 -38.53 -9.34
C TYR A 171 -16.23 -39.22 -8.83
N LEU A 172 -16.20 -39.63 -7.57
CA LEU A 172 -15.16 -40.47 -6.99
C LEU A 172 -15.76 -41.86 -6.79
N ALA A 173 -15.63 -42.69 -7.82
CA ALA A 173 -15.76 -44.14 -7.76
C ALA A 173 -14.38 -44.75 -7.49
#